data_AF-A0A399RAF1-F1
#
_entry.id   AF-A0A399RAF1-F1
#
_cell.length_a   1.000
_cell.length_b   1.000
_cell.length_c   1.000
_cell.angle_alpha   90.00
_cell.angle_beta   90.00
_cell.angle_gamma   90.00
#
_symmetry.space_group_name_H-M   'P 1'
#
loop_
_entity.id
_entity.type
_entity.pdbx_description
1 polymer ?
#
loop_
_entity_poly.entity_id
_entity_poly.type
_entity_poly.pdbx_seq_one_letter_code
_entity_poly.pdbx_strand_id
1 'polypeptide(L)'
;MRALIAAGMVLAIAPVATADPAAKGWCFKHPAADAQANIFATTLSESSGVKKLVFTDAEEHQNTFDLNAVGVNEYALKGGRDGDGVIFRADGHLEMYDSDGASGSAAPSTEQDCIG
;
A
#
# COMPACT_ATOMS: atom_id res chain seq x y z
N MET A 1 -49.23 -46.00 12.24
CA MET A 1 -48.78 -44.59 12.07
C MET A 1 -47.30 -44.60 11.77
N ARG A 2 -46.91 -44.20 10.56
CA ARG A 2 -45.50 -44.07 10.15
C ARG A 2 -45.02 -42.67 10.56
N ALA A 3 -44.08 -42.59 11.49
CA ALA A 3 -43.46 -41.34 11.89
C ALA A 3 -42.31 -41.02 10.93
N LEU A 4 -42.44 -39.92 10.20
CA LEU A 4 -41.40 -39.33 9.35
C LEU A 4 -40.40 -38.60 10.26
N ILE A 5 -39.13 -39.01 10.21
CA ILE A 5 -38.02 -38.29 10.84
C ILE A 5 -37.63 -37.16 9.88
N ALA A 6 -37.95 -35.92 10.25
CA ALA A 6 -37.42 -34.72 9.61
C ALA A 6 -36.00 -34.49 10.14
N ALA A 7 -34.99 -34.92 9.39
CA ALA A 7 -33.60 -34.56 9.64
C ALA A 7 -33.39 -33.09 9.22
N GLY A 8 -33.23 -32.22 10.21
CA GLY A 8 -32.86 -30.81 10.01
C GLY A 8 -31.48 -30.72 9.37
N MET A 9 -31.46 -30.23 8.13
CA MET A 9 -30.25 -29.98 7.38
C MET A 9 -29.66 -28.65 7.89
N VAL A 10 -28.62 -28.72 8.72
CA VAL A 10 -27.82 -27.54 9.10
C VAL A 10 -27.00 -27.13 7.89
N LEU A 11 -27.38 -26.04 7.22
CA LEU A 11 -26.58 -25.40 6.19
C LEU A 11 -25.28 -24.89 6.85
N ALA A 12 -24.17 -25.57 6.56
CA ALA A 12 -22.85 -25.04 6.82
C ALA A 12 -22.59 -23.88 5.85
N ILE A 13 -22.73 -22.66 6.33
CA ILE A 13 -22.21 -21.46 5.68
C ILE A 13 -20.68 -21.56 5.69
N ALA A 14 -20.10 -21.85 4.53
CA ALA A 14 -18.66 -21.81 4.32
C ALA A 14 -18.15 -20.38 4.56
N PRO A 15 -16.95 -20.20 5.13
CA PRO A 15 -16.34 -18.88 5.22
C PRO A 15 -16.14 -18.34 3.81
N VAL A 16 -16.83 -17.25 3.49
CA VAL A 16 -16.53 -16.46 2.30
C VAL A 16 -15.10 -16.00 2.47
N ALA A 17 -14.20 -16.45 1.59
CA ALA A 17 -12.88 -15.88 1.48
C ALA A 17 -13.09 -14.39 1.17
N THR A 18 -12.88 -13.54 2.17
CA THR A 18 -12.73 -12.11 1.95
C THR A 18 -11.54 -11.94 1.02
N ALA A 19 -11.82 -11.64 -0.25
CA ALA A 19 -10.81 -11.09 -1.13
C ALA A 19 -10.30 -9.83 -0.43
N ASP A 20 -9.05 -9.84 0.03
CA ASP A 20 -8.38 -8.62 0.46
C ASP A 20 -8.56 -7.60 -0.68
N PRO A 21 -9.20 -6.46 -0.42
CA PRO A 21 -9.41 -5.47 -1.47
C PRO A 21 -8.04 -5.07 -2.00
N ALA A 22 -7.94 -5.02 -3.32
CA ALA A 22 -6.73 -4.80 -4.11
C ALA A 22 -6.12 -3.39 -3.91
N ALA A 23 -5.82 -2.98 -2.69
CA ALA A 23 -4.94 -1.87 -2.41
C ALA A 23 -3.52 -2.43 -2.27
N LYS A 24 -2.74 -2.38 -3.36
CA LYS A 24 -1.32 -2.83 -3.35
C LYS A 24 -0.34 -1.68 -3.25
N GLY A 25 -0.82 -0.44 -3.31
CA GLY A 25 0.04 0.73 -3.29
C GLY A 25 -0.72 2.04 -3.41
N TRP A 26 -0.03 3.07 -3.90
CA TRP A 26 -0.50 4.45 -3.98
C TRP A 26 -0.04 5.09 -5.27
N CYS A 27 -0.88 5.96 -5.85
CA CYS A 27 -0.55 6.62 -7.11
C CYS A 27 -0.15 8.08 -6.90
N PHE A 28 1.02 8.46 -7.40
CA PHE A 28 1.56 9.81 -7.35
C PHE A 28 1.72 10.37 -8.76
N LYS A 29 1.53 11.67 -8.91
CA LYS A 29 1.89 12.33 -10.18
C LYS A 29 3.40 12.28 -10.34
N HIS A 30 3.85 12.00 -11.56
CA HIS A 30 5.28 12.06 -11.85
C HIS A 30 5.78 13.51 -11.69
N PRO A 31 6.95 13.73 -11.07
CA PRO A 31 7.46 15.08 -10.79
C PRO A 31 7.91 15.82 -12.06
N ALA A 32 8.35 15.09 -13.09
CA ALA A 32 8.67 15.68 -14.38
C ALA A 32 7.39 16.06 -15.14
N ALA A 33 7.28 17.33 -15.55
CA ALA A 33 6.08 17.89 -16.17
C ALA A 33 5.80 17.33 -17.59
N ASP A 34 6.80 16.74 -18.23
CA ASP A 34 6.74 16.11 -19.55
C ASP A 34 6.45 14.60 -19.49
N ALA A 35 6.53 14.00 -18.31
CA ALA A 35 6.15 12.60 -18.12
C ALA A 35 4.63 12.46 -18.22
N GLN A 36 4.18 11.61 -19.13
CA GLN A 36 2.76 11.35 -19.36
C GLN A 36 2.17 10.35 -18.36
N ALA A 37 3.02 9.58 -17.69
CA ALA A 37 2.62 8.53 -16.75
C ALA A 37 2.78 8.98 -15.30
N ASN A 38 2.01 8.37 -14.39
CA ASN A 38 2.15 8.53 -12.94
C ASN A 38 3.28 7.63 -12.40
N ILE A 39 3.52 7.71 -11.09
CA ILE A 39 4.40 6.81 -10.33
C ILE A 39 3.55 6.01 -9.37
N PHE A 40 3.72 4.69 -9.37
CA PHE A 40 3.08 3.79 -8.42
C PHE A 40 4.02 3.46 -7.26
N ALA A 41 3.59 3.71 -6.03
CA ALA A 41 4.33 3.43 -4.82
C ALA A 41 3.80 2.17 -4.12
N THR A 42 4.69 1.28 -3.68
CA THR A 42 4.36 0.08 -2.90
C THR A 42 5.33 -0.10 -1.74
N THR A 43 5.03 -1.00 -0.81
CA THR A 43 5.96 -1.35 0.26
C THR A 43 6.39 -2.80 0.18
N LEU A 44 7.68 -3.03 0.43
CA LEU A 44 8.25 -4.36 0.64
C LEU A 44 8.67 -4.48 2.11
N SER A 45 8.29 -5.59 2.75
CA SER A 45 8.79 -5.93 4.09
C SER A 45 9.72 -7.13 3.97
N GLU A 46 10.97 -6.97 4.37
CA GLU A 46 11.93 -8.07 4.42
C GLU A 46 11.78 -8.88 5.71
N SER A 47 12.21 -10.14 5.66
CA SER A 47 12.22 -11.03 6.84
C SER A 47 13.12 -10.52 7.98
N SER A 48 14.04 -9.62 7.67
CA SER A 48 14.90 -8.88 8.61
C SER A 48 14.14 -7.82 9.42
N GLY A 49 12.88 -7.53 9.07
CA GLY A 49 12.09 -6.45 9.65
C GLY A 49 12.34 -5.08 9.00
N VAL A 50 13.20 -5.01 7.98
CA VAL A 50 13.40 -3.79 7.19
C VAL A 50 12.18 -3.57 6.30
N LYS A 51 11.61 -2.37 6.37
CA LYS A 51 10.57 -1.91 5.44
C LYS A 51 11.21 -1.07 4.34
N LYS A 52 10.74 -1.24 3.11
CA LYS A 52 11.18 -0.48 1.95
C LYS A 52 9.99 0.14 1.25
N LEU A 53 10.19 1.32 0.68
CA LEU A 53 9.26 1.96 -0.24
C LEU A 53 9.79 1.79 -1.66
N VAL A 54 8.96 1.32 -2.57
CA VAL A 54 9.32 1.09 -3.98
C VAL A 54 8.45 1.99 -4.83
N PHE A 55 9.08 2.82 -5.66
CA PHE A 55 8.41 3.60 -6.70
C PHE A 55 8.66 2.95 -8.05
N THR A 56 7.58 2.67 -8.77
CA THR A 56 7.57 2.07 -10.10
C THR A 56 6.96 3.07 -11.09
N ASP A 57 7.63 3.35 -12.20
CA ASP A 57 7.05 4.13 -13.31
C ASP A 57 6.40 3.22 -14.37
N ALA A 58 5.75 3.81 -15.38
CA ALA A 58 5.10 3.05 -16.46
C ALA A 58 6.07 2.32 -17.40
N GLU A 59 7.37 2.61 -17.34
CA GLU A 59 8.42 1.88 -18.04
C GLU A 59 9.00 0.74 -17.18
N GLU A 60 8.34 0.45 -16.05
CA GLU A 60 8.75 -0.54 -15.04
C GLU A 60 10.09 -0.23 -14.36
N HIS A 61 10.60 1.00 -14.46
CA HIS A 61 11.78 1.39 -13.69
C HIS A 61 11.41 1.54 -12.22
N GLN A 62 12.26 0.97 -11.36
CA GLN A 62 12.04 0.94 -9.93
C GLN A 62 13.12 1.70 -9.16
N ASN A 63 12.67 2.59 -8.27
CA ASN A 63 13.51 3.21 -7.24
C ASN A 63 13.08 2.68 -5.87
N THR A 64 14.02 2.09 -5.15
CA THR A 64 13.76 1.50 -3.82
C THR A 64 14.45 2.29 -2.73
N PHE A 65 13.72 2.54 -1.65
CA PHE A 65 14.14 3.35 -0.53
C PHE A 65 14.01 2.55 0.77
N ASP A 66 15.12 2.40 1.50
CA ASP A 66 15.11 1.82 2.84
C ASP A 66 14.42 2.77 3.82
N LEU A 67 13.54 2.22 4.67
CA LEU A 67 12.82 2.97 5.69
C LEU A 67 13.25 2.54 7.10
N ASN A 68 13.46 3.52 7.98
CA ASN A 68 13.68 3.32 9.41
C ASN A 68 12.41 3.67 10.18
N ALA A 69 11.89 2.75 10.98
CA ALA A 69 10.75 3.06 11.85
C ALA A 69 11.16 4.09 12.92
N VAL A 70 10.38 5.17 13.03
CA VAL A 70 10.60 6.22 14.04
C VAL A 70 9.38 6.44 14.94
N GLY A 71 8.23 5.89 14.56
CA GLY A 71 6.98 5.98 15.31
C GLY A 71 5.99 4.91 14.88
N VAL A 72 4.75 5.03 15.36
CA VAL A 72 3.66 4.14 14.93
C VAL A 72 3.24 4.55 13.52
N ASN A 73 3.47 3.65 12.57
CA ASN A 73 3.22 3.87 11.14
C ASN A 73 4.00 5.04 10.50
N GLU A 74 5.03 5.52 11.18
CA GLU A 74 5.88 6.62 10.74
C GLU A 74 7.31 6.13 10.51
N TYR A 75 7.86 6.51 9.36
CA TYR A 75 9.13 6.01 8.88
C TYR A 75 9.98 7.12 8.28
N ALA A 76 11.24 7.21 8.70
CA ALA A 76 12.21 8.11 8.09
C ALA A 76 12.91 7.42 6.91
N LEU A 77 13.28 8.21 5.90
CA LEU A 77 14.07 7.74 4.77
C LEU A 77 15.52 7.48 5.23
N LYS A 78 16.02 6.25 5.08
CA LYS A 78 17.39 5.93 5.48
C LYS A 78 18.39 6.64 4.58
N GLY A 79 19.21 7.52 5.16
CA GLY A 79 20.15 8.37 4.42
C GLY A 79 19.51 9.59 3.76
N GLY A 80 18.20 9.82 3.97
CA GLY A 80 17.52 11.07 3.63
C GLY A 80 17.92 12.22 4.56
N ARG A 81 17.44 13.43 4.27
CA ARG A 81 17.62 14.58 5.17
C ARG A 81 16.71 14.43 6.39
N ASP A 82 17.09 15.06 7.50
CA ASP A 82 16.23 15.12 8.68
C ASP A 82 14.88 15.74 8.29
N GLY A 83 13.78 15.02 8.58
CA GLY A 83 12.42 15.39 8.18
C GLY A 83 11.90 14.63 6.95
N ASP A 84 12.77 14.01 6.14
CA ASP A 84 12.34 13.21 5.00
C ASP A 84 11.78 11.85 5.47
N GLY A 85 10.57 11.52 5.03
CA GLY A 85 9.93 10.28 5.47
C GLY A 85 8.54 10.08 4.92
N VAL A 86 7.87 9.06 5.47
CA VAL A 86 6.51 8.67 5.10
C VAL A 86 5.69 8.27 6.31
N ILE A 87 4.38 8.53 6.22
CA ILE A 87 3.39 8.08 7.19
C ILE A 87 2.35 7.22 6.48
N PHE A 88 2.15 6.00 6.98
CA PHE A 88 1.07 5.11 6.57
C PHE A 88 -0.15 5.37 7.45
N ARG A 89 -1.06 6.22 6.98
CA ARG A 89 -2.21 6.64 7.77
C ARG A 89 -3.19 5.50 8.02
N ALA A 90 -3.95 5.62 9.10
CA ALA A 90 -4.96 4.64 9.48
C ALA A 90 -6.12 4.53 8.48
N ASP A 91 -6.37 5.56 7.67
CA ASP A 91 -7.34 5.55 6.56
C ASP A 91 -6.77 4.93 5.27
N GLY A 92 -5.56 4.39 5.33
CA GLY A 92 -4.88 3.75 4.20
C GLY A 92 -4.10 4.72 3.31
N HIS A 93 -4.15 6.03 3.55
CA HIS A 93 -3.35 6.98 2.77
C HIS A 93 -1.85 6.84 3.05
N LEU A 94 -1.04 7.09 2.03
CA LEU A 94 0.39 7.34 2.19
C LEU A 94 0.64 8.84 2.13
N GLU A 95 1.21 9.38 3.19
CA GLU A 95 1.75 10.74 3.21
C GLU A 95 3.26 10.71 3.08
N MET A 96 3.78 11.62 2.28
CA MET A 96 5.20 11.85 2.10
C MET A 96 5.55 13.20 2.68
N TYR A 97 6.68 13.24 3.36
CA TYR A 97 7.25 14.43 3.93
C TYR A 97 8.67 14.59 3.42
N ASP A 98 9.03 15.82 3.12
CA ASP A 98 10.40 16.26 2.96
C ASP A 98 10.77 17.21 4.12
N SER A 99 12.03 17.60 4.17
CA SER A 99 12.53 18.54 5.18
C SER A 99 11.81 19.90 5.21
N ASP A 100 11.05 20.26 4.17
CA ASP A 100 10.30 21.52 4.07
C ASP A 100 8.81 21.35 4.46
N GLY A 101 8.32 20.12 4.60
CA GLY A 101 6.98 19.79 5.09
C GLY A 101 6.31 18.64 4.34
N ALA A 102 4.99 18.71 4.19
CA ALA A 102 4.24 17.71 3.45
C ALA A 102 4.52 17.84 1.95
N SER A 103 5.12 16.81 1.36
CA SER A 103 5.46 16.77 -0.07
C SER A 103 4.37 16.14 -0.92
N GLY A 104 3.52 15.29 -0.32
CA GLY A 104 2.38 14.70 -1.01
C GLY A 104 1.53 13.76 -0.16
N SER A 105 0.34 13.45 -0.66
CA SER A 105 -0.54 12.42 -0.10
C SER A 105 -1.26 11.69 -1.22
N ALA A 106 -1.41 10.38 -1.09
CA ALA A 106 -2.13 9.56 -2.05
C ALA A 106 -3.05 8.56 -1.34
N ALA A 107 -4.26 8.38 -1.89
CA ALA A 107 -5.17 7.33 -1.49
C ALA A 107 -4.69 5.96 -2.03
N PRO A 108 -5.11 4.84 -1.41
CA PRO A 108 -4.83 3.51 -1.93
C PRO A 108 -5.27 3.33 -3.39
N SER A 109 -4.48 2.62 -4.18
CA SER A 109 -4.75 2.32 -5.59
C SER A 109 -4.12 0.99 -6.04
N THR A 110 -4.31 0.63 -7.31
CA THR A 110 -3.64 -0.49 -7.96
C THR A 110 -2.58 0.02 -8.94
N GLU A 111 -1.61 -0.84 -9.27
CA GLU A 111 -0.59 -0.56 -10.28
C GLU A 111 -1.23 -0.31 -11.65
N GLN A 112 -2.17 -1.17 -12.02
CA GLN A 112 -2.90 -1.10 -13.29
C GLN A 112 -3.70 0.21 -13.44
N ASP A 113 -4.34 0.69 -12.37
CA ASP A 113 -5.09 1.95 -12.43
C ASP A 113 -4.16 3.18 -12.45
N CYS A 114 -2.93 3.04 -11.95
CA CYS A 114 -2.00 4.15 -11.81
C CYS A 114 -1.13 4.36 -13.06
N ILE A 115 -0.54 3.28 -13.57
CA ILE A 115 0.49 3.29 -14.61
C ILE A 115 0.25 2.29 -15.76
N GLY A 116 -0.81 1.47 -15.69
CA GLY A 116 -1.12 0.43 -16.68
C GLY A 116 -2.09 0.84 -17.79
#